data_AF-A0A1L9RRF6-F1
#
_entry.id   AF-A0A1L9RRF6-F1
#
_cell.length_a   1.000
_cell.length_b   1.000
_cell.length_c   1.000
_cell.angle_alpha   90.00
_cell.angle_beta   90.00
_cell.angle_gamma   90.00
#
_symmetry.space_group_name_H-M   'P 1'
#
loop_
_entity.id
_entity.type
_entity.pdbx_description
1 polymer ?
#
loop_
_entity_poly.entity_id
_entity_poly.type
_entity_poly.pdbx_seq_one_letter_code
_entity_poly.pdbx_strand_id
1 'polypeptide(L)'
;MARRSKSAKEMLKAAKAAADDIIQWQPWTGERPVHVQDKCNPWTVDASSKKTDPGTGVYWAPQVTAPMPLEALYSIMKGHHVPFGSQHILDGMSYGNNYFELVTEDYFQAKPNGIDKNHVTDDVLAFASLVLSYAKAAKKDLKADESPKLRMAFMPRTEFNTLYKQVKPKLPGGLFNLFNTLACYTTTQQRPWLTRTSAPEKNQLPSPAPNSPVWNSKKPPYGSHASMKIKSWIEGIGKSSGSTDMLTTFDKSIDGSIGGLGSKMENMFGAHRKVPLFEFRGLSDIPMKEFESWTKKVDHTIQDLHKKYKTAPE
;
A
#
# COMPACT_ATOMS: atom_id res chain seq x y z
N MET A 1 7.24 29.61 2.12
CA MET A 1 8.30 28.97 1.30
C MET A 1 9.61 28.73 2.06
N ALA A 2 10.14 29.69 2.84
CA ALA A 2 11.46 29.57 3.50
C ALA A 2 11.66 28.40 4.49
N ARG A 3 10.62 27.96 5.23
CA ARG A 3 10.74 26.80 6.15
C ARG A 3 10.85 25.43 5.45
N ARG A 4 10.49 25.32 4.17
CA ARG A 4 10.39 24.03 3.45
C ARG A 4 11.45 23.82 2.36
N SER A 5 12.05 24.88 1.81
CA SER A 5 13.35 24.73 1.13
C SER A 5 14.42 24.23 2.10
N LYS A 6 14.25 24.52 3.40
CA LYS A 6 15.02 23.93 4.49
C LYS A 6 14.74 22.43 4.64
N SER A 7 13.48 21.98 4.63
CA SER A 7 13.14 20.56 4.81
C SER A 7 13.60 19.65 3.67
N ALA A 8 13.52 20.10 2.40
CA ALA A 8 14.05 19.32 1.27
C ALA A 8 15.58 19.23 1.32
N LYS A 9 16.27 20.34 1.62
CA LYS A 9 17.73 20.34 1.83
C LYS A 9 18.16 19.49 3.03
N GLU A 10 17.40 19.53 4.12
CA GLU A 10 17.63 18.70 5.31
C GLU A 10 17.42 17.22 5.00
N MET A 11 16.41 16.85 4.21
CA MET A 11 16.17 15.48 3.77
C MET A 11 17.33 14.96 2.90
N LEU A 12 17.78 15.74 1.91
CA LEU A 12 18.92 15.35 1.07
C LEU A 12 20.21 15.24 1.89
N LYS A 13 20.44 16.17 2.83
CA LYS A 13 21.58 16.12 3.75
C LYS A 13 21.53 14.86 4.63
N ALA A 14 20.35 14.48 5.13
CA ALA A 14 20.16 13.27 5.92
C ALA A 14 20.38 12.00 5.09
N ALA A 15 19.86 11.95 3.85
CA ALA A 15 20.09 10.82 2.94
C ALA A 15 21.58 10.65 2.63
N LYS A 16 22.28 11.74 2.32
CA LYS A 16 23.72 11.73 2.11
C LYS A 16 24.48 11.30 3.36
N ALA A 17 24.15 11.84 4.53
CA ALA A 17 24.79 11.46 5.79
C ALA A 17 24.60 9.97 6.09
N ALA A 18 23.39 9.43 5.91
CA ALA A 18 23.13 8.00 6.11
C ALA A 18 23.93 7.11 5.14
N ALA A 19 24.07 7.53 3.88
CA ALA A 19 24.92 6.82 2.91
C ALA A 19 26.40 6.89 3.31
N ASP A 20 26.90 8.08 3.66
CA ASP A 20 28.28 8.29 4.08
C ASP A 20 28.61 7.47 5.35
N ASP A 21 27.69 7.42 6.32
CA ASP A 21 27.85 6.66 7.57
C ASP A 21 27.99 5.15 7.30
N ILE A 22 27.17 4.57 6.43
CA ILE A 22 27.29 3.15 6.09
C ILE A 22 28.57 2.89 5.29
N ILE A 23 28.94 3.79 4.36
CA ILE A 23 30.21 3.70 3.62
C ILE A 23 31.40 3.68 4.59
N GLN A 24 31.39 4.56 5.60
CA GLN A 24 32.44 4.65 6.62
C GLN A 24 32.42 3.46 7.59
N TRP A 25 31.25 2.92 7.92
CA TRP A 25 31.10 1.79 8.83
C TRP A 25 31.63 0.47 8.25
N GLN A 26 31.61 0.29 6.92
CA GLN A 26 32.18 -0.87 6.22
C GLN A 26 31.67 -2.27 6.63
N PRO A 27 30.35 -2.50 6.77
CA PRO A 27 29.79 -3.80 7.17
C PRO A 27 30.16 -4.98 6.25
N TRP A 28 30.50 -4.75 4.98
CA TRP A 28 30.87 -5.80 4.02
C TRP A 28 32.31 -6.35 4.18
N THR A 29 33.11 -5.83 5.10
CA THR A 29 34.53 -6.25 5.26
C THR A 29 34.73 -7.40 6.24
N GLY A 30 33.68 -7.86 6.93
CA GLY A 30 33.71 -8.99 7.87
C GLY A 30 32.58 -8.90 8.91
N GLU A 31 32.47 -9.91 9.77
CA GLU A 31 31.54 -9.87 10.91
C GLU A 31 31.87 -8.67 11.80
N ARG A 32 30.92 -7.74 11.93
CA ARG A 32 31.05 -6.58 12.82
C ARG A 32 29.93 -6.62 13.86
N PRO A 33 30.26 -6.63 15.16
CA PRO A 33 29.25 -6.50 16.19
C PRO A 33 28.60 -5.12 16.08
N VAL A 34 27.27 -5.10 16.05
CA VAL A 34 26.49 -3.87 16.19
C VAL A 34 26.13 -3.70 17.65
N HIS A 35 26.61 -2.62 18.25
CA HIS A 35 26.19 -2.22 19.58
C HIS A 35 24.94 -1.37 19.46
N VAL A 36 23.79 -2.02 19.56
CA VAL A 36 22.53 -1.31 19.82
C VAL A 36 22.56 -0.90 21.29
N GLN A 37 22.09 0.31 21.62
CA GLN A 37 22.07 0.87 22.99
C GLN A 37 21.27 0.06 24.03
N ASP A 38 20.78 -1.13 23.67
CA ASP A 38 19.91 -1.96 24.49
C ASP A 38 20.56 -3.31 24.86
N LYS A 39 19.93 -4.04 25.79
CA LYS A 39 20.49 -5.26 26.42
C LYS A 39 20.61 -6.48 25.50
N CYS A 40 20.12 -6.42 24.26
CA CYS A 40 20.08 -7.55 23.34
C CYS A 40 21.37 -7.70 22.52
N ASN A 41 22.56 -7.63 23.13
CA ASN A 41 23.85 -7.75 22.43
C ASN A 41 24.50 -9.15 22.60
N PRO A 42 25.31 -9.61 21.63
CA PRO A 42 25.70 -8.92 20.40
C PRO A 42 24.82 -9.26 19.18
N TRP A 43 24.44 -8.24 18.42
CA TRP A 43 23.96 -8.42 17.05
C TRP A 43 25.16 -8.45 16.10
N THR A 44 25.12 -9.31 15.09
CA THR A 44 26.06 -9.27 13.96
C THR A 44 25.30 -8.89 12.70
N VAL A 45 25.94 -8.12 11.82
CA VAL A 45 25.46 -7.98 10.45
C VAL A 45 26.16 -9.03 9.61
N ASP A 46 25.36 -9.87 8.96
CA ASP A 46 25.86 -10.81 7.97
C ASP A 46 26.42 -10.00 6.80
N ALA A 47 27.75 -10.05 6.66
CA ALA A 47 28.46 -9.25 5.70
C ALA A 47 28.28 -9.88 4.31
N SER A 48 27.82 -9.08 3.34
CA SER A 48 28.06 -9.42 1.93
C SER A 48 29.56 -9.67 1.72
N SER A 49 29.92 -10.56 0.80
CA SER A 49 31.30 -11.03 0.59
C SER A 49 32.36 -9.91 0.64
N LYS A 50 33.57 -10.21 1.13
CA LYS A 50 34.72 -9.27 1.23
C LYS A 50 35.13 -8.56 -0.08
N LYS A 51 34.50 -8.89 -1.21
CA LYS A 51 34.77 -8.36 -2.55
C LYS A 51 33.71 -7.35 -3.03
N THR A 52 32.70 -7.05 -2.22
CA THR A 52 31.64 -6.11 -2.58
C THR A 52 32.15 -4.67 -2.58
N ASP A 53 32.09 -3.96 -3.71
CA ASP A 53 32.28 -2.50 -3.74
C ASP A 53 31.11 -1.83 -3.00
N PRO A 54 31.33 -1.04 -1.94
CA PRO A 54 30.24 -0.42 -1.20
C PRO A 54 29.40 0.56 -1.99
N GLY A 55 29.97 1.24 -2.99
CA GLY A 55 29.23 2.20 -3.79
C GLY A 55 28.21 1.54 -4.72
N THR A 56 28.45 0.30 -5.14
CA THR A 56 27.70 -0.38 -6.21
C THR A 56 27.16 -1.77 -5.84
N GLY A 57 27.74 -2.39 -4.82
CA GLY A 57 27.38 -3.72 -4.35
C GLY A 57 26.61 -3.72 -3.03
N VAL A 58 26.45 -2.56 -2.39
CA VAL A 58 25.54 -2.40 -1.24
C VAL A 58 24.30 -1.65 -1.70
N TYR A 59 23.15 -2.29 -1.50
CA TYR A 59 21.86 -1.80 -1.92
C TYR A 59 21.02 -1.41 -0.71
N TRP A 60 20.23 -0.35 -0.87
CA TRP A 60 19.17 0.04 0.02
C TRP A 60 17.85 -0.48 -0.52
N ALA A 61 16.99 -1.01 0.36
CA ALA A 61 15.62 -1.36 0.06
C ALA A 61 14.68 -0.27 0.62
N PRO A 62 14.47 0.85 -0.10
CA PRO A 62 13.82 2.01 0.49
C PRO A 62 12.31 1.79 0.68
N GLN A 63 11.76 2.51 1.66
CA GLN A 63 10.33 2.65 1.88
C GLN A 63 10.02 4.15 2.02
N VAL A 64 8.93 4.61 1.43
CA VAL A 64 8.56 6.03 1.40
C VAL A 64 7.24 6.20 2.12
N THR A 65 7.20 7.02 3.17
CA THR A 65 5.92 7.46 3.75
C THR A 65 5.61 8.88 3.31
N ALA A 66 4.43 9.11 2.75
CA ALA A 66 4.02 10.43 2.27
C ALA A 66 2.51 10.68 2.39
N PRO A 67 2.08 11.94 2.54
CA PRO A 67 0.69 12.32 2.27
C PRO A 67 0.37 12.02 0.81
N MET A 68 -0.77 11.37 0.55
CA MET A 68 -1.22 11.07 -0.80
C MET A 68 -2.75 11.11 -0.88
N PRO A 69 -3.35 11.97 -1.72
CA PRO A 69 -4.78 11.87 -2.02
C PRO A 69 -5.08 10.54 -2.72
N LEU A 70 -6.30 10.01 -2.54
CA LEU A 70 -6.69 8.70 -3.07
C LEU A 70 -6.59 8.66 -4.61
N GLU A 71 -6.86 9.77 -5.30
CA GLU A 71 -6.78 9.92 -6.74
C GLU A 71 -5.33 9.79 -7.24
N ALA A 72 -4.39 10.39 -6.52
CA ALA A 72 -2.97 10.24 -6.81
C ALA A 72 -2.51 8.82 -6.51
N LEU A 73 -2.95 8.23 -5.40
CA LEU A 73 -2.67 6.83 -5.08
C LEU A 73 -3.16 5.89 -6.18
N TYR A 74 -4.38 6.09 -6.69
CA TYR A 74 -4.92 5.28 -7.78
C TYR A 74 -4.09 5.42 -9.06
N SER A 75 -3.57 6.62 -9.33
CA SER A 75 -2.65 6.83 -10.46
C SER A 75 -1.35 6.02 -10.34
N ILE A 76 -0.82 5.87 -9.13
CA ILE A 76 0.35 5.02 -8.84
C ILE A 76 -0.04 3.54 -8.98
N MET A 77 -1.20 3.14 -8.44
CA MET A 77 -1.72 1.76 -8.52
C MET A 77 -1.92 1.28 -9.96
N LYS A 78 -2.37 2.16 -10.86
CA LYS A 78 -2.42 1.87 -12.30
C LYS A 78 -1.03 1.56 -12.86
N GLY A 79 -0.01 2.27 -12.39
CA GLY A 79 1.39 2.01 -12.69
C GLY A 79 1.94 0.69 -12.14
N HIS A 80 1.33 0.09 -11.11
CA HIS A 80 1.73 -1.25 -10.61
C HIS A 80 1.37 -2.40 -11.55
N HIS A 81 0.40 -2.16 -12.45
CA HIS A 81 -0.09 -3.16 -13.39
C HIS A 81 0.56 -3.08 -14.77
N VAL A 82 1.52 -2.17 -14.99
CA VAL A 82 2.22 -2.03 -16.28
C VAL A 82 3.46 -2.95 -16.33
N PRO A 83 3.96 -3.29 -17.52
CA PRO A 83 5.18 -4.09 -17.67
C PRO A 83 6.40 -3.50 -16.95
N PHE A 84 7.35 -4.39 -16.63
CA PHE A 84 8.61 -4.01 -16.00
C PHE A 84 9.38 -2.96 -16.82
N GLY A 85 9.86 -1.91 -16.13
CA GLY A 85 10.56 -0.76 -16.72
C GLY A 85 9.68 0.47 -16.96
N SER A 86 8.35 0.36 -16.84
CA SER A 86 7.42 1.50 -16.99
C SER A 86 6.73 1.90 -15.68
N GLN A 87 7.15 1.32 -14.55
CA GLN A 87 6.48 1.55 -13.27
C GLN A 87 6.82 2.90 -12.65
N HIS A 88 5.93 3.34 -11.78
CA HIS A 88 6.12 4.54 -10.99
C HIS A 88 7.25 4.36 -9.96
N ILE A 89 7.99 5.41 -9.57
CA ILE A 89 9.09 5.28 -8.59
C ILE A 89 8.61 4.85 -7.18
N LEU A 90 7.34 5.12 -6.89
CA LEU A 90 6.65 4.67 -5.66
C LEU A 90 5.97 3.32 -5.83
N ASP A 91 6.34 2.57 -6.87
CA ASP A 91 5.77 1.27 -7.17
C ASP A 91 6.59 0.14 -6.54
N GLY A 92 5.91 -0.71 -5.76
CA GLY A 92 6.54 -1.78 -5.01
C GLY A 92 6.81 -3.02 -5.85
N MET A 93 7.92 -3.04 -6.60
CA MET A 93 8.32 -4.14 -7.48
C MET A 93 8.53 -5.50 -6.78
N SER A 94 8.88 -5.52 -5.48
CA SER A 94 9.35 -6.73 -4.79
C SER A 94 8.24 -7.70 -4.34
N TYR A 95 6.97 -7.31 -4.38
CA TYR A 95 5.89 -8.15 -3.83
C TYR A 95 5.17 -9.05 -4.85
N GLY A 96 5.39 -8.86 -6.15
CA GLY A 96 4.66 -9.54 -7.22
C GLY A 96 3.15 -9.22 -7.19
N ASN A 97 2.51 -9.12 -8.35
CA ASN A 97 1.12 -8.64 -8.43
C ASN A 97 0.08 -9.70 -7.99
N ASN A 98 0.49 -10.76 -7.29
CA ASN A 98 -0.37 -11.91 -6.98
C ASN A 98 -1.46 -11.61 -5.93
N TYR A 99 -1.33 -10.50 -5.20
CA TYR A 99 -2.26 -10.11 -4.13
C TYR A 99 -2.84 -8.71 -4.31
N PHE A 100 -2.25 -7.91 -5.19
CA PHE A 100 -2.74 -6.59 -5.50
C PHE A 100 -3.83 -6.66 -6.56
N GLU A 101 -4.97 -6.05 -6.28
CA GLU A 101 -6.13 -6.00 -7.17
C GLU A 101 -6.42 -4.55 -7.52
N LEU A 102 -6.24 -4.23 -8.80
CA LEU A 102 -6.66 -2.95 -9.34
C LEU A 102 -8.14 -3.02 -9.70
N VAL A 103 -8.97 -2.41 -8.86
CA VAL A 103 -10.40 -2.24 -9.15
C VAL A 103 -10.55 -1.14 -10.19
N THR A 104 -11.09 -1.49 -11.36
CA THR A 104 -11.43 -0.56 -12.44
C THR A 104 -12.94 -0.29 -12.47
N GLU A 105 -13.36 0.68 -13.28
CA GLU A 105 -14.79 0.95 -13.52
C GLU A 105 -15.58 -0.28 -13.98
N ASP A 106 -14.95 -1.23 -14.67
CA ASP A 106 -15.60 -2.45 -15.16
C ASP A 106 -16.05 -3.39 -14.03
N TYR A 107 -15.48 -3.27 -12.82
CA TYR A 107 -16.00 -3.98 -11.65
C TYR A 107 -17.41 -3.50 -11.26
N PHE A 108 -17.82 -2.32 -11.73
CA PHE A 108 -19.13 -1.71 -11.46
C PHE A 108 -20.13 -1.89 -12.61
N GLN A 109 -19.80 -2.69 -13.64
CA GLN A 109 -20.69 -2.92 -14.79
C GLN A 109 -22.08 -3.46 -14.42
N ALA A 110 -22.18 -4.15 -13.27
CA ALA A 110 -23.43 -4.69 -12.75
C ALA A 110 -24.13 -3.84 -11.70
N LYS A 111 -23.68 -2.58 -11.56
CA LYS A 111 -24.23 -1.61 -10.63
C LYS A 111 -24.28 -2.12 -9.18
N PRO A 112 -23.16 -2.59 -8.61
CA PRO A 112 -23.14 -3.03 -7.22
C PRO A 112 -23.55 -1.87 -6.30
N ASN A 113 -24.47 -2.13 -5.37
CA ASN A 113 -25.13 -1.10 -4.55
C ASN A 113 -25.76 0.06 -5.36
N GLY A 114 -26.12 -0.16 -6.62
CA GLY A 114 -26.68 0.86 -7.51
C GLY A 114 -25.65 1.84 -8.10
N ILE A 115 -24.35 1.61 -7.91
CA ILE A 115 -23.28 2.51 -8.37
C ILE A 115 -23.05 2.30 -9.88
N ASP A 116 -23.29 3.33 -10.68
CA ASP A 116 -23.03 3.28 -12.13
C ASP A 116 -21.54 3.38 -12.43
N LYS A 117 -21.02 2.51 -13.31
CA LYS A 117 -19.60 2.50 -13.69
C LYS A 117 -19.11 3.85 -14.22
N ASN A 118 -19.96 4.59 -14.93
CA ASN A 118 -19.62 5.87 -15.53
C ASN A 118 -19.53 7.02 -14.50
N HIS A 119 -19.96 6.77 -13.26
CA HIS A 119 -19.93 7.75 -12.17
C HIS A 119 -18.93 7.38 -11.07
N VAL A 120 -18.16 6.31 -11.24
CA VAL A 120 -17.12 5.92 -10.28
C VAL A 120 -15.90 6.80 -10.47
N THR A 121 -15.44 7.41 -9.39
CA THR A 121 -14.30 8.33 -9.39
C THR A 121 -13.01 7.64 -8.95
N ASP A 122 -11.85 8.21 -9.32
CA ASP A 122 -10.53 7.64 -9.04
C ASP A 122 -10.29 7.38 -7.53
N ASP A 123 -10.81 8.22 -6.63
CA ASP A 123 -10.73 8.02 -5.17
C ASP A 123 -11.53 6.79 -4.71
N VAL A 124 -12.71 6.56 -5.27
CA VAL A 124 -13.52 5.36 -5.02
C VAL A 124 -12.79 4.12 -5.54
N LEU A 125 -12.19 4.18 -6.73
CA LEU A 125 -11.41 3.08 -7.29
C LEU A 125 -10.16 2.79 -6.46
N ALA A 126 -9.46 3.80 -5.94
CA ALA A 126 -8.33 3.62 -5.02
C ALA A 126 -8.76 2.92 -3.72
N PHE A 127 -9.82 3.43 -3.08
CA PHE A 127 -10.34 2.84 -1.85
C PHE A 127 -10.78 1.39 -2.08
N ALA A 128 -11.48 1.12 -3.18
CA ALA A 128 -11.93 -0.21 -3.51
C ALA A 128 -10.76 -1.17 -3.79
N SER A 129 -9.73 -0.69 -4.50
CA SER A 129 -8.50 -1.45 -4.77
C SER A 129 -7.78 -1.80 -3.46
N LEU A 130 -7.66 -0.88 -2.51
CA LEU A 130 -7.08 -1.15 -1.19
C LEU A 130 -7.85 -2.23 -0.43
N VAL A 131 -9.15 -2.03 -0.22
CA VAL A 131 -9.95 -2.96 0.59
C VAL A 131 -9.96 -4.35 -0.04
N LEU A 132 -10.15 -4.44 -1.35
CA LEU A 132 -10.18 -5.73 -2.06
C LEU A 132 -8.82 -6.41 -2.01
N SER A 133 -7.73 -5.69 -2.23
CA SER A 133 -6.36 -6.24 -2.17
C SER A 133 -6.04 -6.77 -0.77
N TYR A 134 -6.34 -6.01 0.28
CA TYR A 134 -6.13 -6.45 1.66
C TYR A 134 -7.00 -7.67 2.03
N ALA A 135 -8.26 -7.70 1.57
CA ALA A 135 -9.14 -8.85 1.74
C ALA A 135 -8.57 -10.11 1.03
N LYS A 136 -8.09 -9.98 -0.21
CA LYS A 136 -7.48 -11.09 -0.96
C LYS A 136 -6.14 -11.51 -0.40
N ALA A 137 -5.31 -10.57 0.02
CA ALA A 137 -4.06 -10.83 0.72
C ALA A 137 -4.31 -11.63 2.01
N ALA A 138 -5.38 -11.37 2.73
CA ALA A 138 -5.76 -12.12 3.94
C ALA A 138 -6.44 -13.48 3.65
N LYS A 139 -6.75 -13.81 2.39
CA LYS A 139 -7.36 -15.10 2.02
C LYS A 139 -6.42 -16.29 2.21
N LYS A 140 -5.12 -16.09 1.95
CA LYS A 140 -4.12 -17.14 2.16
C LYS A 140 -3.66 -17.10 3.60
N ASP A 141 -3.42 -18.27 4.17
CA ASP A 141 -2.99 -18.39 5.56
C ASP A 141 -1.75 -17.51 5.80
N LEU A 142 -1.80 -16.74 6.89
CA LEU A 142 -0.72 -15.92 7.40
C LEU A 142 0.02 -16.74 8.45
N LYS A 143 1.33 -16.55 8.62
CA LYS A 143 2.01 -17.08 9.81
C LYS A 143 1.61 -16.27 11.06
N ALA A 144 1.96 -16.77 12.24
CA ALA A 144 1.56 -16.20 13.52
C ALA A 144 1.96 -14.73 13.73
N ASP A 145 3.04 -14.30 13.07
CA ASP A 145 3.65 -12.97 13.10
C ASP A 145 3.46 -12.20 11.77
N GLU A 146 2.60 -12.70 10.87
CA GLU A 146 2.36 -12.08 9.57
C GLU A 146 1.01 -11.33 9.53
N SER A 147 1.03 -10.22 8.81
CA SER A 147 -0.15 -9.42 8.49
C SER A 147 -0.28 -9.27 6.98
N PRO A 148 -1.49 -9.03 6.43
CA PRO A 148 -1.70 -8.82 4.99
C PRO A 148 -0.78 -7.76 4.37
N LYS A 149 -0.24 -6.81 5.16
CA LYS A 149 0.74 -5.82 4.69
C LYS A 149 2.00 -6.41 4.05
N LEU A 150 2.38 -7.63 4.41
CA LEU A 150 3.58 -8.28 3.83
C LEU A 150 3.37 -8.69 2.36
N ARG A 151 2.17 -8.50 1.83
CA ARG A 151 1.76 -8.83 0.47
C ARG A 151 1.33 -7.59 -0.32
N MET A 152 1.58 -6.39 0.22
CA MET A 152 1.04 -5.13 -0.27
C MET A 152 2.15 -4.07 -0.39
N ALA A 153 2.25 -3.47 -1.58
CA ALA A 153 3.12 -2.31 -1.82
C ALA A 153 2.54 -1.01 -1.26
N PHE A 154 1.21 -0.87 -1.28
CA PHE A 154 0.48 0.32 -0.86
C PHE A 154 -0.08 0.14 0.54
N MET A 155 0.64 0.59 1.56
CA MET A 155 0.24 0.42 2.95
C MET A 155 -0.36 1.72 3.52
N PRO A 156 -1.65 1.73 3.91
CA PRO A 156 -2.22 2.89 4.58
C PRO A 156 -1.66 2.99 6.00
N ARG A 157 -1.00 4.12 6.32
CA ARG A 157 -0.60 4.47 7.69
C ARG A 157 -1.74 5.17 8.42
N THR A 158 -2.62 5.83 7.68
CA THR A 158 -3.94 6.33 8.14
C THR A 158 -4.96 5.19 8.11
N GLU A 159 -5.76 5.03 9.17
CA GLU A 159 -6.71 3.91 9.29
C GLU A 159 -7.87 3.93 8.27
N PHE A 160 -8.46 2.75 7.99
CA PHE A 160 -9.49 2.59 6.94
C PHE A 160 -10.79 3.36 7.24
N ASN A 161 -11.13 3.56 8.51
CA ASN A 161 -12.27 4.41 8.89
C ASN A 161 -12.08 5.86 8.42
N THR A 162 -10.84 6.36 8.46
CA THR A 162 -10.52 7.72 8.00
C THR A 162 -10.43 7.79 6.48
N LEU A 163 -9.92 6.75 5.81
CA LEU A 163 -9.98 6.64 4.34
C LEU A 163 -11.43 6.62 3.83
N TYR A 164 -12.28 5.79 4.45
CA TYR A 164 -13.66 5.63 4.04
C TYR A 164 -14.46 6.93 4.14
N LYS A 165 -14.17 7.80 5.12
CA LYS A 165 -14.86 9.11 5.24
C LYS A 165 -14.75 9.98 3.98
N GLN A 166 -13.66 9.87 3.21
CA GLN A 166 -13.47 10.62 1.97
C GLN A 166 -14.39 10.11 0.84
N VAL A 167 -14.63 8.80 0.78
CA VAL A 167 -15.41 8.18 -0.30
C VAL A 167 -16.85 7.84 0.09
N LYS A 168 -17.20 7.92 1.38
CA LYS A 168 -18.49 7.50 1.93
C LYS A 168 -19.69 8.08 1.17
N PRO A 169 -19.75 9.38 0.82
CA PRO A 169 -20.90 9.93 0.08
C PRO A 169 -21.11 9.28 -1.29
N LYS A 170 -20.07 8.69 -1.88
CA LYS A 170 -20.04 8.08 -3.21
C LYS A 170 -20.29 6.56 -3.16
N LEU A 171 -20.40 5.97 -1.96
CA LEU A 171 -20.54 4.53 -1.73
C LEU A 171 -21.83 4.21 -0.95
N PRO A 172 -23.01 4.21 -1.62
CA PRO A 172 -24.27 3.84 -0.98
C PRO A 172 -24.29 2.36 -0.56
N GLY A 173 -25.21 2.03 0.34
CA GLY A 173 -25.46 0.66 0.79
C GLY A 173 -24.39 0.09 1.73
N GLY A 174 -24.43 -1.23 1.93
CA GLY A 174 -23.48 -1.92 2.80
C GLY A 174 -22.15 -2.21 2.08
N LEU A 175 -21.02 -1.84 2.70
CA LEU A 175 -19.69 -2.08 2.15
C LEU A 175 -19.42 -3.56 1.85
N PHE A 176 -19.87 -4.48 2.73
CA PHE A 176 -19.63 -5.90 2.49
C PHE A 176 -20.36 -6.41 1.25
N ASN A 177 -21.59 -5.97 0.98
CA ASN A 177 -22.30 -6.36 -0.25
C ASN A 177 -21.56 -5.86 -1.49
N LEU A 178 -21.09 -4.61 -1.47
CA LEU A 178 -20.26 -4.06 -2.53
C LEU A 178 -19.02 -4.94 -2.75
N PHE A 179 -18.18 -5.11 -1.73
CA PHE A 179 -16.92 -5.85 -1.86
C PHE A 179 -17.09 -7.35 -2.13
N ASN A 180 -18.18 -7.96 -1.66
CA ASN A 180 -18.51 -9.34 -2.01
C ASN A 180 -18.84 -9.47 -3.50
N THR A 181 -19.52 -8.49 -4.10
CA THR A 181 -19.74 -8.44 -5.56
C THR A 181 -18.45 -8.14 -6.31
N LEU A 182 -17.67 -7.14 -5.89
CA LEU A 182 -16.39 -6.79 -6.54
C LEU A 182 -15.41 -7.97 -6.51
N ALA A 183 -15.41 -8.78 -5.45
CA ALA A 183 -14.53 -9.94 -5.32
C ALA A 183 -14.82 -11.09 -6.30
N CYS A 184 -15.97 -11.08 -6.99
CA CYS A 184 -16.26 -12.04 -8.06
C CYS A 184 -15.46 -11.75 -9.34
N TYR A 185 -14.79 -10.61 -9.40
CA TYR A 185 -13.96 -10.19 -10.52
C TYR A 185 -12.48 -10.32 -10.19
N THR A 186 -11.71 -10.61 -11.24
CA THR A 186 -10.25 -10.59 -11.24
C THR A 186 -9.76 -9.97 -12.52
N THR A 187 -8.66 -9.24 -12.43
CA THR A 187 -7.86 -8.75 -13.55
C THR A 187 -6.64 -9.65 -13.70
N THR A 188 -6.42 -10.23 -14.88
CA THR A 188 -5.22 -11.06 -15.10
C THR A 188 -4.13 -10.21 -15.75
N GLN A 189 -2.87 -10.38 -15.35
CA GLN A 189 -1.74 -9.66 -15.95
C GLN A 189 -1.61 -9.91 -17.47
N GLN A 190 -2.11 -11.05 -17.97
CA GLN A 190 -2.01 -11.42 -19.39
C GLN A 190 -3.14 -10.88 -20.25
N ARG A 191 -4.23 -10.37 -19.62
CA ARG A 191 -5.38 -9.82 -20.33
C ARG A 191 -6.01 -8.68 -19.51
N PRO A 192 -6.02 -7.45 -20.01
CA PRO A 192 -6.63 -6.30 -19.32
C PRO A 192 -8.17 -6.41 -19.20
N TRP A 193 -8.78 -7.46 -19.75
CA TRP A 193 -10.21 -7.72 -19.63
C TRP A 193 -10.52 -8.44 -18.31
N LEU A 194 -11.59 -8.02 -17.66
CA LEU A 194 -12.17 -8.67 -16.47
C LEU A 194 -12.44 -10.15 -16.77
N THR A 195 -11.81 -11.06 -16.02
CA THR A 195 -12.16 -12.49 -16.06
C THR A 195 -12.89 -12.87 -14.79
N ARG A 196 -14.09 -13.46 -14.93
CA ARG A 196 -14.82 -14.06 -13.80
C ARG A 196 -14.08 -15.32 -13.36
N THR A 197 -13.96 -15.53 -12.05
CA THR A 197 -13.25 -16.69 -11.48
C THR A 197 -13.99 -18.03 -11.62
N SER A 198 -15.09 -18.12 -12.38
CA SER A 198 -15.77 -19.39 -12.69
C SER A 198 -16.55 -19.36 -14.02
N ALA A 199 -16.10 -20.24 -14.92
CA ALA A 199 -16.69 -20.82 -16.14
C ALA A 199 -16.57 -20.08 -17.50
N PRO A 200 -16.22 -20.82 -18.59
CA PRO A 200 -16.20 -20.33 -19.97
C PRO A 200 -17.53 -20.65 -20.67
N GLU A 201 -18.36 -19.63 -20.91
CA GLU A 201 -19.32 -19.70 -22.01
C GLU A 201 -19.10 -18.50 -22.94
N LYS A 202 -19.02 -18.82 -24.24
CA LYS A 202 -18.53 -17.94 -25.28
C LYS A 202 -19.49 -16.76 -25.51
N ASN A 203 -18.90 -15.57 -25.63
CA ASN A 203 -19.42 -14.40 -26.34
C ASN A 203 -20.58 -13.59 -25.74
N GLN A 204 -20.84 -13.71 -24.44
CA GLN A 204 -21.55 -12.65 -23.68
C GLN A 204 -20.75 -12.36 -22.41
N LEU A 205 -20.52 -11.07 -22.09
CA LEU A 205 -20.07 -10.68 -20.75
C LEU A 205 -21.17 -11.12 -19.78
N PRO A 206 -20.93 -12.13 -18.91
CA PRO A 206 -22.00 -12.66 -18.08
C PRO A 206 -22.41 -11.62 -17.03
N SER A 207 -23.71 -11.33 -16.93
CA SER A 207 -24.28 -10.66 -15.76
C SER A 207 -23.78 -11.37 -14.49
N PRO A 208 -23.24 -10.65 -13.48
CA PRO A 208 -22.74 -11.31 -12.30
C PRO A 208 -23.91 -11.89 -11.51
N ALA A 209 -23.93 -13.22 -11.43
CA ALA A 209 -24.67 -13.91 -10.38
C ALA A 209 -23.74 -14.04 -9.15
N PRO A 210 -24.16 -13.57 -7.96
CA PRO A 210 -23.39 -13.65 -6.72
C PRO A 210 -23.36 -15.09 -6.19
N ASN A 211 -22.72 -16.01 -6.91
CA ASN A 211 -22.70 -17.42 -6.56
C ASN A 211 -21.33 -17.79 -5.99
N SER A 212 -21.14 -17.43 -4.72
CA SER A 212 -20.33 -18.09 -3.67
C SER A 212 -19.67 -17.04 -2.77
N PRO A 213 -19.94 -17.02 -1.46
CA PRO A 213 -19.33 -16.04 -0.56
C PRO A 213 -17.85 -16.38 -0.36
N VAL A 214 -16.98 -15.76 -1.17
CA VAL A 214 -15.52 -15.96 -1.16
C VAL A 214 -14.91 -15.74 0.24
N TRP A 215 -15.61 -15.00 1.11
CA TRP A 215 -15.12 -14.51 2.40
C TRP A 215 -15.81 -15.07 3.65
N ASN A 216 -16.79 -15.99 3.51
CA ASN A 216 -17.56 -16.47 4.66
C ASN A 216 -16.89 -17.59 5.47
N SER A 217 -15.79 -18.19 5.00
CA SER A 217 -15.39 -19.52 5.50
C SER A 217 -13.89 -19.77 5.65
N LYS A 218 -13.12 -18.83 6.22
CA LYS A 218 -11.75 -19.16 6.66
C LYS A 218 -11.57 -18.94 8.14
N LYS A 219 -11.23 -20.03 8.83
CA LYS A 219 -10.72 -20.01 10.20
C LYS A 219 -9.44 -19.17 10.20
N PRO A 220 -9.20 -18.33 11.22
CA PRO A 220 -7.95 -17.59 11.32
C PRO A 220 -6.77 -18.56 11.40
N PRO A 221 -5.62 -18.22 10.79
CA PRO A 221 -4.41 -19.01 10.93
C PRO A 221 -3.98 -19.07 12.41
N TYR A 222 -3.36 -20.19 12.78
CA TYR A 222 -2.83 -20.44 14.11
C TYR A 222 -1.70 -19.44 14.44
N GLY A 223 -2.00 -18.51 15.33
CA GLY A 223 -1.08 -17.61 16.01
C GLY A 223 -1.84 -16.93 17.15
N SER A 224 -1.34 -17.01 18.38
CA SER A 224 -2.06 -16.70 19.62
C SER A 224 -2.36 -15.22 19.88
N HIS A 225 -2.11 -14.31 18.93
CA HIS A 225 -2.06 -12.87 19.21
C HIS A 225 -3.29 -12.08 18.73
N ALA A 226 -3.94 -12.44 17.62
CA ALA A 226 -5.25 -11.88 17.22
C ALA A 226 -5.90 -12.67 16.08
N SER A 227 -7.23 -12.61 15.98
CA SER A 227 -7.97 -13.11 14.81
C SER A 227 -8.98 -12.07 14.32
N MET A 228 -9.20 -12.04 13.00
CA MET A 228 -10.15 -11.12 12.38
C MET A 228 -10.86 -11.81 11.21
N LYS A 229 -12.19 -11.66 11.15
CA LYS A 229 -12.99 -12.09 9.99
C LYS A 229 -13.06 -10.95 8.98
N ILE A 230 -12.76 -11.23 7.70
CA ILE A 230 -12.81 -10.23 6.61
C ILE A 230 -14.18 -9.58 6.49
N LYS A 231 -15.26 -10.36 6.58
CA LYS A 231 -16.62 -9.82 6.63
C LYS A 231 -16.80 -8.79 7.75
N SER A 232 -16.43 -9.15 8.98
CA SER A 232 -16.57 -8.27 10.14
C SER A 232 -15.73 -6.99 9.98
N TRP A 233 -14.52 -7.09 9.44
CA TRP A 233 -13.68 -5.93 9.15
C TRP A 233 -14.36 -4.99 8.15
N ILE A 234 -14.74 -5.49 6.96
CA ILE A 234 -15.36 -4.67 5.91
C ILE A 234 -16.69 -4.07 6.39
N GLU A 235 -17.51 -4.84 7.09
CA GLU A 235 -18.77 -4.35 7.67
C GLU A 235 -18.54 -3.33 8.79
N GLY A 236 -17.40 -3.39 9.49
CA GLY A 236 -17.04 -2.49 10.57
C GLY A 236 -16.51 -1.13 10.10
N ILE A 237 -15.99 -1.04 8.88
CA ILE A 237 -15.49 0.23 8.31
C ILE A 237 -16.63 1.27 8.32
N GLY A 238 -16.40 2.38 9.02
CA GLY A 238 -17.33 3.50 9.13
C GLY A 238 -18.50 3.34 10.11
N LYS A 239 -18.61 2.19 10.82
CA LYS A 239 -19.67 1.96 11.82
C LYS A 239 -19.35 2.48 13.21
N SER A 240 -18.08 2.60 13.56
CA SER A 240 -17.66 3.09 14.87
C SER A 240 -17.16 4.53 14.77
N SER A 241 -17.94 5.47 15.31
CA SER A 241 -17.50 6.85 15.47
C SER A 241 -16.38 6.90 16.53
N GLY A 242 -15.13 6.79 16.07
CA GLY A 242 -13.94 6.99 16.92
C GLY A 242 -13.24 5.71 17.40
N SER A 243 -13.70 4.50 17.04
CA SER A 243 -12.90 3.29 17.27
C SER A 243 -11.98 3.03 16.09
N THR A 244 -10.77 2.57 16.39
CA THR A 244 -9.83 2.02 15.42
C THR A 244 -10.49 0.91 14.60
N ASP A 245 -10.25 0.87 13.28
CA ASP A 245 -10.77 -0.21 12.43
C ASP A 245 -10.18 -1.59 12.82
N MET A 246 -10.90 -2.67 12.50
CA MET A 246 -10.51 -4.02 12.95
C MET A 246 -9.15 -4.48 12.38
N LEU A 247 -8.78 -4.07 11.16
CA LEU A 247 -7.49 -4.45 10.56
C LEU A 247 -6.35 -3.71 11.24
N THR A 248 -6.53 -2.43 11.56
CA THR A 248 -5.56 -1.68 12.38
C THR A 248 -5.41 -2.32 13.77
N THR A 249 -6.52 -2.74 14.40
CA THR A 249 -6.48 -3.44 15.70
C THR A 249 -5.76 -4.78 15.62
N PHE A 250 -6.03 -5.56 14.57
CA PHE A 250 -5.34 -6.82 14.29
C PHE A 250 -3.84 -6.59 14.05
N ASP A 251 -3.47 -5.61 13.22
CA ASP A 251 -2.06 -5.36 12.90
C ASP A 251 -1.25 -4.87 14.11
N LYS A 252 -1.90 -4.17 15.04
CA LYS A 252 -1.30 -3.70 16.30
C LYS A 252 -0.84 -4.83 17.22
N SER A 253 -1.44 -6.03 17.15
CA SER A 253 -0.95 -7.19 17.89
C SER A 253 0.31 -7.82 17.26
N ILE A 254 0.77 -7.30 16.12
CA ILE A 254 1.95 -7.76 15.39
C ILE A 254 3.03 -6.68 15.44
N ASP A 255 2.82 -5.55 14.75
CA ASP A 255 3.73 -4.39 14.81
C ASP A 255 3.04 -3.01 14.68
N GLY A 256 1.74 -2.97 14.36
CA GLY A 256 0.94 -1.75 14.30
C GLY A 256 1.25 -0.82 13.13
N SER A 257 1.77 -1.34 12.01
CA SER A 257 2.05 -0.56 10.80
C SER A 257 0.81 -0.12 10.04
N ILE A 258 -0.17 -1.00 9.82
CA ILE A 258 -1.41 -0.66 9.12
C ILE A 258 -2.25 0.24 10.01
N GLY A 259 -2.59 1.44 9.54
CA GLY A 259 -3.39 2.40 10.30
C GLY A 259 -2.75 2.86 11.61
N GLY A 260 -1.45 2.60 11.83
CA GLY A 260 -0.74 2.90 13.07
C GLY A 260 -0.68 4.38 13.45
N LEU A 261 -0.95 5.27 12.49
CA LEU A 261 -1.06 6.70 12.72
C LEU A 261 -2.50 7.15 13.03
N GLY A 262 -3.43 6.21 13.14
CA GLY A 262 -4.84 6.47 13.40
C GLY A 262 -5.45 7.38 12.34
N SER A 263 -6.15 8.42 12.77
CA SER A 263 -6.80 9.40 11.89
C SER A 263 -5.89 10.54 11.42
N LYS A 264 -4.57 10.46 11.67
CA LYS A 264 -3.62 11.49 11.23
C LYS A 264 -3.66 11.62 9.70
N MET A 265 -3.64 12.87 9.26
CA MET A 265 -3.57 13.32 7.87
C MET A 265 -2.60 14.49 7.79
N GLU A 266 -1.98 14.67 6.63
CA GLU A 266 -1.06 15.78 6.39
C GLU A 266 -1.50 16.61 5.18
N ASN A 267 -1.03 17.86 5.13
CA ASN A 267 -1.35 18.74 4.01
C ASN A 267 -0.55 18.34 2.78
N MET A 268 -1.20 18.33 1.62
CA MET A 268 -0.51 18.23 0.34
C MET A 268 0.51 19.37 0.15
N PHE A 269 1.53 19.11 -0.67
CA PHE A 269 2.50 20.14 -1.04
C PHE A 269 1.81 21.31 -1.76
N GLY A 270 2.00 22.54 -1.26
CA GLY A 270 1.44 23.74 -1.87
C GLY A 270 -0.09 23.85 -1.79
N ALA A 271 -0.75 23.10 -0.91
CA ALA A 271 -2.20 23.17 -0.69
C ALA A 271 -2.57 22.98 0.81
N HIS A 272 -3.79 23.38 1.16
CA HIS A 272 -4.36 23.18 2.50
C HIS A 272 -5.18 21.89 2.63
N ARG A 273 -5.42 21.17 1.52
CA ARG A 273 -6.11 19.89 1.49
C ARG A 273 -5.33 18.88 2.33
N LYS A 274 -5.99 18.33 3.35
CA LYS A 274 -5.46 17.26 4.19
C LYS A 274 -5.75 15.92 3.52
N VAL A 275 -4.73 15.09 3.43
CA VAL A 275 -4.80 13.77 2.79
C VAL A 275 -4.21 12.71 3.71
N PRO A 276 -4.65 11.45 3.56
CA PRO A 276 -4.10 10.33 4.30
C PRO A 276 -2.61 10.09 4.01
N LEU A 277 -1.97 9.38 4.93
CA LEU A 277 -0.58 8.97 4.86
C LEU A 277 -0.49 7.52 4.37
N PHE A 278 0.37 7.30 3.39
CA PHE A 278 0.67 5.98 2.85
C PHE A 278 2.16 5.72 2.93
N GLU A 279 2.50 4.47 3.25
CA GLU A 279 3.84 3.93 3.11
C GLU A 279 3.88 3.07 1.84
N PHE A 280 4.79 3.42 0.94
CA PHE A 280 5.11 2.71 -0.29
C PHE A 280 6.28 1.77 -0.01
N ARG A 281 6.05 0.48 -0.17
CA ARG A 281 6.94 -0.60 0.26
C ARG A 281 7.38 -1.48 -0.90
N GLY A 282 8.49 -2.19 -0.71
CA GLY A 282 9.01 -3.13 -1.71
C GLY A 282 9.44 -2.42 -2.99
N LEU A 283 9.90 -1.17 -2.85
CA LEU A 283 10.45 -0.38 -3.95
C LEU A 283 11.73 -1.03 -4.46
N SER A 284 12.15 -0.66 -5.67
CA SER A 284 13.41 -1.15 -6.25
C SER A 284 14.57 -0.91 -5.30
N ASP A 285 15.39 -1.93 -5.12
CA ASP A 285 16.67 -1.77 -4.43
C ASP A 285 17.54 -0.77 -5.20
N ILE A 286 18.16 0.15 -4.48
CA ILE A 286 18.99 1.21 -5.07
C ILE A 286 20.43 1.12 -4.56
N PRO A 287 21.43 1.28 -5.43
CA PRO A 287 22.81 1.40 -4.98
C PRO A 287 22.97 2.54 -3.99
N MET A 288 23.80 2.35 -2.96
CA MET A 288 24.03 3.36 -1.91
C MET A 288 24.43 4.73 -2.47
N LYS A 289 25.26 4.76 -3.51
CA LYS A 289 25.70 5.99 -4.18
C LYS A 289 24.55 6.78 -4.83
N GLU A 290 23.41 6.12 -5.11
CA GLU A 290 22.24 6.72 -5.76
C GLU A 290 21.20 7.18 -4.74
N PHE A 291 21.41 6.97 -3.44
CA PHE A 291 20.39 7.25 -2.44
C PHE A 291 19.94 8.71 -2.44
N GLU A 292 20.87 9.66 -2.47
CA GLU A 292 20.55 11.09 -2.50
C GLU A 292 19.75 11.49 -3.77
N SER A 293 20.20 11.06 -4.95
CA SER A 293 19.55 11.40 -6.21
C SER A 293 18.17 10.75 -6.34
N TRP A 294 18.03 9.52 -5.82
CA TRP A 294 16.76 8.82 -5.73
C TRP A 294 15.79 9.52 -4.77
N THR A 295 16.24 9.92 -3.57
CA THR A 295 15.43 10.69 -2.61
C THR A 295 14.93 11.99 -3.23
N LYS A 296 15.78 12.71 -3.96
CA LYS A 296 15.39 13.92 -4.70
C LYS A 296 14.30 13.63 -5.73
N LYS A 297 14.41 12.52 -6.47
CA LYS A 297 13.42 12.11 -7.47
C LYS A 297 12.08 11.76 -6.83
N VAL A 298 12.09 11.07 -5.69
CA VAL A 298 10.90 10.76 -4.89
C VAL A 298 10.20 12.04 -4.41
N ASP A 299 10.94 12.97 -3.81
CA ASP A 299 10.38 14.24 -3.33
C ASP A 299 9.72 15.03 -4.48
N HIS A 300 10.42 15.18 -5.61
CA HIS A 300 9.83 15.83 -6.79
C HIS A 300 8.57 15.11 -7.29
N THR A 301 8.59 13.78 -7.33
CA THR A 301 7.45 12.98 -7.80
C THR A 301 6.21 13.20 -6.92
N ILE A 302 6.39 13.20 -5.59
CA ILE A 302 5.32 13.47 -4.63
C ILE A 302 4.78 14.90 -4.82
N GLN A 303 5.67 15.88 -5.00
CA GLN A 303 5.26 17.27 -5.25
C GLN A 303 4.48 17.40 -6.56
N ASP A 304 4.88 16.70 -7.62
CA ASP A 304 4.21 16.76 -8.91
C ASP A 304 2.84 16.07 -8.87
N LEU A 305 2.71 14.94 -8.17
CA LEU A 305 1.42 14.34 -7.86
C LEU A 305 0.53 15.30 -7.06
N HIS A 306 1.08 15.97 -6.05
CA HIS A 306 0.32 16.97 -5.29
C HIS A 306 -0.16 18.15 -6.15
N LYS A 307 0.67 18.65 -7.06
CA LYS A 307 0.27 19.71 -8.00
C LYS A 307 -0.82 19.22 -8.93
N LYS A 308 -0.66 18.01 -9.50
CA LYS A 308 -1.61 17.41 -10.45
C LYS A 308 -2.99 17.17 -9.85
N TYR A 309 -3.06 16.65 -8.62
CA TYR A 309 -4.31 16.28 -7.95
C TYR A 309 -4.80 17.34 -6.94
N LYS A 310 -4.27 18.57 -7.02
CA LYS A 310 -4.62 19.67 -6.10
C LYS A 310 -6.12 19.99 -6.08
N THR A 311 -6.79 19.87 -7.22
CA THR A 311 -8.21 20.21 -7.41
C THR A 311 -9.10 18.98 -7.64
N ALA A 312 -8.58 17.77 -7.38
CA ALA A 312 -9.38 16.57 -7.50
C ALA A 312 -10.50 16.54 -6.44
N PRO A 313 -11.68 15.97 -6.74
CA PRO A 313 -12.84 16.05 -5.86
C PRO A 313 -12.59 15.42 -4.48
N GLU A 314 -12.97 16.13 -3.41
CA GLU A 314 -12.93 15.62 -2.03
C GLU A 314 -14.03 14.58 -1.72
#